data_AF-A0A518CHB6-F1
#
_entry.id   AF-A0A518CHB6-F1
#
_cell.length_a   1.000
_cell.length_b   1.000
_cell.length_c   1.000
_cell.angle_alpha   90.00
_cell.angle_beta   90.00
_cell.angle_gamma   90.00
#
_symmetry.space_group_name_H-M   'P 1'
#
loop_
_entity.id
_entity.type
_entity.pdbx_description
1 polymer ?
#
loop_
_entity_poly.entity_id
_entity_poly.type
_entity_poly.pdbx_seq_one_letter_code
_entity_poly.pdbx_strand_id
1 'polypeptide(L)'
;MQQVDRQVVMLSRIVLHPDYRGLGLAHRFVRESCHTTSWPWIECLSEMGRFNSFLERAGFQRIGVCGKGRAGLQQHSALYGTRKRHGKKRTLTKSTFEKSRYARPIYYLLDNREHFEK
;
A
#
# COMPACT_ATOMS: atom_id res chain seq x y z
N MET A 1 21.32 -13.68 -1.87
CA MET A 1 19.94 -13.35 -1.44
C MET A 1 19.61 -11.83 -1.55
N GLN A 2 20.04 -11.12 -2.61
CA GLN A 2 19.78 -9.67 -2.77
C GLN A 2 18.95 -9.31 -4.02
N GLN A 3 18.55 -10.29 -4.85
CA GLN A 3 17.79 -10.02 -6.08
C GLN A 3 16.27 -9.91 -5.88
N VAL A 4 15.71 -10.56 -4.86
CA VAL A 4 14.25 -10.56 -4.61
C VAL A 4 13.75 -9.17 -4.17
N ASP A 5 14.53 -8.46 -3.35
CA ASP A 5 14.20 -7.10 -2.87
C ASP A 5 14.15 -6.04 -3.99
N ARG A 6 14.60 -6.37 -5.20
CA ARG A 6 14.57 -5.47 -6.38
C ARG A 6 13.46 -5.80 -7.37
N GLN A 7 12.46 -6.59 -6.99
CA GLN A 7 11.36 -6.96 -7.89
C GLN A 7 9.99 -6.46 -7.42
N VAL A 8 9.89 -5.94 -6.19
CA VAL A 8 8.63 -5.47 -5.61
C VAL A 8 8.73 -4.00 -5.25
N VAL A 9 7.70 -3.22 -5.61
CA VAL A 9 7.55 -1.83 -5.16
C VAL A 9 6.26 -1.65 -4.37
N MET A 10 6.31 -0.81 -3.33
CA MET A 10 5.13 -0.47 -2.53
C MET A 10 4.44 0.78 -3.08
N LEU A 11 3.18 0.63 -3.50
CA LEU A 11 2.26 1.73 -3.74
C LEU A 11 1.78 2.31 -2.40
N SER A 12 2.49 3.33 -1.92
CA SER A 12 2.31 3.89 -0.58
C SER A 12 1.16 4.87 -0.43
N ARG A 13 0.78 5.58 -1.51
CA ARG A 13 -0.24 6.64 -1.46
C ARG A 13 -0.93 6.83 -2.80
N ILE A 14 -2.25 6.85 -2.76
CA ILE A 14 -3.13 7.15 -3.90
C ILE A 14 -3.96 8.37 -3.50
N VAL A 15 -3.83 9.47 -4.24
CA VAL A 15 -4.56 10.71 -3.99
C VAL A 15 -5.24 11.14 -5.27
N LEU A 16 -6.53 11.39 -5.17
CA LEU A 16 -7.33 12.01 -6.23
C LEU A 16 -7.87 13.34 -5.73
N HIS A 17 -7.91 14.31 -6.64
CA HIS A 17 -8.59 15.57 -6.42
C HIS A 17 -10.05 15.30 -6.02
N PRO A 18 -10.62 16.02 -5.03
CA PRO A 18 -12.00 15.83 -4.59
C PRO A 18 -13.03 15.82 -5.74
N ASP A 19 -12.86 16.71 -6.72
CA ASP A 19 -13.76 16.83 -7.88
C ASP A 19 -13.81 15.57 -8.77
N TYR A 20 -12.77 14.74 -8.72
CA TYR A 20 -12.71 13.48 -9.48
C TYR A 20 -13.12 12.26 -8.66
N ARG A 21 -13.49 12.44 -7.38
CA ARG A 21 -14.01 11.34 -6.53
C ARG A 21 -15.46 11.05 -6.90
N GLY A 22 -15.89 9.80 -6.70
CA GLY A 22 -17.26 9.36 -7.04
C GLY A 22 -17.48 9.02 -8.52
N LEU A 23 -16.65 9.54 -9.44
CA LEU A 23 -16.72 9.25 -10.89
C LEU A 23 -16.21 7.85 -11.27
N GLY A 24 -15.72 7.07 -10.30
CA GLY A 24 -15.14 5.76 -10.54
C GLY A 24 -13.77 5.77 -11.22
N LEU A 25 -13.16 6.93 -11.49
CA LEU A 25 -11.89 7.05 -12.23
C LEU A 25 -10.68 6.44 -11.50
N ALA A 26 -10.77 6.25 -10.19
CA ALA A 26 -9.67 5.79 -9.35
C ALA A 26 -9.03 4.48 -9.82
N HIS A 27 -9.85 3.47 -10.16
CA HIS A 27 -9.33 2.16 -10.56
C HIS A 27 -8.55 2.25 -11.88
N ARG A 28 -9.05 3.02 -12.86
CA ARG A 28 -8.38 3.24 -14.14
C ARG A 28 -7.08 4.03 -13.94
N PHE A 29 -7.12 5.11 -13.18
CA PHE A 29 -5.93 5.90 -12.86
C PHE A 29 -4.82 5.03 -12.24
N VAL A 30 -5.18 4.20 -11.25
CA VAL A 30 -4.22 3.30 -10.58
C VAL A 30 -3.68 2.25 -11.56
N ARG A 31 -4.54 1.58 -12.33
CA ARG A 31 -4.13 0.54 -13.28
C ARG A 31 -3.12 1.07 -14.29
N GLU A 32 -3.49 2.16 -14.98
CA GLU A 32 -2.61 2.75 -16.00
C GLU A 32 -1.30 3.26 -15.38
N SER A 33 -1.34 3.88 -14.20
CA SER A 33 -0.11 4.32 -13.50
C SER A 33 0.81 3.15 -13.15
N CYS A 34 0.24 2.01 -12.71
CA CYS A 34 1.01 0.81 -12.39
C CYS A 34 1.65 0.20 -13.64
N HIS A 35 0.91 0.14 -14.75
CA HIS A 35 1.40 -0.42 -16.00
C HIS A 35 2.53 0.41 -16.64
N THR A 36 2.58 1.73 -16.39
CA THR A 36 3.71 2.59 -16.84
C THR A 36 4.99 2.35 -16.03
N THR A 37 4.92 1.57 -14.96
CA THR A 37 6.03 1.40 -14.03
C THR A 37 6.83 0.15 -14.36
N SER A 38 8.17 0.24 -14.35
CA SER A 38 9.09 -0.88 -14.60
C SER A 38 9.31 -1.79 -13.38
N TRP A 39 8.27 -2.05 -12.59
CA TRP A 39 8.31 -2.99 -11.46
C TRP A 39 7.39 -4.18 -11.75
N PRO A 40 7.88 -5.43 -11.70
CA PRO A 40 7.08 -6.61 -12.05
C PRO A 40 6.00 -6.93 -11.00
N TRP A 41 6.22 -6.53 -9.75
CA TRP A 41 5.27 -6.71 -8.66
C TRP A 41 5.03 -5.40 -7.93
N ILE A 42 3.76 -5.06 -7.74
CA ILE A 42 3.37 -3.84 -7.02
C ILE A 42 2.49 -4.24 -5.85
N GLU A 43 2.92 -3.90 -4.64
CA GLU A 43 2.18 -4.19 -3.41
C GLU A 43 1.48 -2.95 -2.87
N CYS A 44 0.33 -3.14 -2.22
CA CYS A 44 -0.41 -2.05 -1.58
C CYS A 44 -1.05 -2.52 -0.27
N LEU A 45 -1.05 -1.65 0.74
CA LEU A 45 -1.80 -1.84 1.98
C LEU A 45 -2.94 -0.82 2.04
N SER A 46 -4.17 -1.30 2.23
CA SER A 46 -5.34 -0.43 2.29
C SER A 46 -6.29 -0.85 3.39
N GLU A 47 -6.55 0.05 4.34
CA GLU A 47 -7.66 -0.10 5.29
C GLU A 47 -9.01 -0.01 4.58
N MET A 48 -9.07 0.84 3.55
CA MET A 48 -10.30 1.13 2.80
C MET A 48 -10.72 0.01 1.86
N GLY A 49 -9.83 -0.92 1.52
CA GLY A 49 -10.15 -2.09 0.69
C GLY A 49 -11.25 -2.99 1.29
N ARG A 50 -11.60 -2.80 2.57
CA ARG A 50 -12.72 -3.48 3.23
C ARG A 50 -14.07 -2.95 2.76
N PHE A 51 -14.11 -1.69 2.34
CA PHE A 51 -15.31 -0.94 2.00
C PHE A 51 -15.39 -0.65 0.51
N ASN A 52 -14.23 -0.56 -0.17
CA ASN A 52 -14.16 -0.27 -1.59
C ASN A 52 -13.38 -1.35 -2.36
N SER A 53 -13.84 -1.63 -3.58
CA SER A 53 -13.23 -2.60 -4.48
C SER A 53 -12.39 -1.96 -5.58
N PHE A 54 -12.03 -0.68 -5.46
CA PHE A 54 -11.36 0.03 -6.56
C PHE A 54 -9.97 -0.54 -6.88
N LEU A 55 -9.26 -1.08 -5.89
CA LEU A 55 -7.98 -1.76 -6.10
C LEU A 55 -8.17 -3.07 -6.87
N GLU A 56 -9.19 -3.85 -6.50
CA GLU A 56 -9.54 -5.10 -7.20
C GLU A 56 -9.94 -4.80 -8.66
N ARG A 57 -10.73 -3.75 -8.87
CA ARG A 57 -11.07 -3.24 -10.22
C ARG A 57 -9.87 -2.70 -11.00
N ALA A 58 -8.80 -2.31 -10.31
CA ALA A 58 -7.55 -1.88 -10.93
C ALA A 58 -6.64 -3.08 -11.30
N GLY A 59 -7.04 -4.31 -10.95
CA GLY A 59 -6.28 -5.54 -11.23
C GLY A 59 -5.50 -6.08 -10.02
N PHE A 60 -5.58 -5.44 -8.85
CA PHE A 60 -4.91 -5.98 -7.67
C PHE A 60 -5.63 -7.21 -7.14
N GLN A 61 -4.87 -8.24 -6.81
CA GLN A 61 -5.36 -9.40 -6.09
C GLN A 61 -5.34 -9.12 -4.58
N ARG A 62 -6.47 -9.36 -3.92
CA ARG A 62 -6.57 -9.35 -2.46
C ARG A 62 -5.91 -10.60 -1.90
N ILE A 63 -4.77 -10.45 -1.24
CA ILE A 63 -3.99 -11.57 -0.69
C ILE A 63 -4.41 -11.92 0.73
N GLY A 64 -4.65 -10.90 1.57
CA GLY A 64 -4.99 -11.15 2.97
C GLY A 64 -5.15 -9.90 3.80
N VAL A 65 -5.32 -10.06 5.10
CA VAL A 65 -5.39 -8.94 6.05
C VAL A 65 -4.09 -8.87 6.82
N CYS A 66 -3.42 -7.73 6.77
CA CYS A 66 -2.32 -7.44 7.66
C CYS A 66 -2.90 -7.11 9.04
N GLY A 67 -3.08 -8.15 9.86
CA GLY A 67 -3.40 -8.02 11.28
C GLY A 67 -2.21 -8.50 12.09
N LYS A 68 -1.97 -7.89 13.25
CA LYS A 68 -0.97 -8.42 14.18
C LYS A 68 -1.65 -9.04 15.39
N GLY A 69 -1.22 -10.25 15.74
CA GLY A 69 -1.21 -10.67 17.15
C GLY A 69 -0.37 -9.67 17.96
N ARG A 70 -0.78 -9.41 19.22
CA ARG A 70 -0.16 -8.51 20.24
C ARG A 70 1.06 -7.71 19.76
N ALA A 71 0.85 -6.70 18.91
CA ALA A 71 1.95 -5.93 18.33
C ALA A 71 2.31 -4.71 19.16
N GLY A 72 3.55 -4.66 19.62
CA GLY A 72 4.12 -3.48 20.28
C GLY A 72 4.30 -2.28 19.35
N LEU A 73 4.59 -1.12 19.95
CA LEU A 73 4.81 0.17 19.28
C LEU A 73 5.78 0.14 18.09
N GLN A 74 6.83 -0.68 18.16
CA GLN A 74 7.87 -0.78 17.11
C GLN A 74 7.32 -1.41 15.82
N GLN A 75 6.53 -2.46 15.97
CA GLN A 75 5.86 -3.15 14.86
C GLN A 75 4.84 -2.24 14.19
N HIS A 76 4.19 -1.37 14.96
CA HIS A 76 3.22 -0.41 14.44
C HIS A 76 3.89 0.76 13.72
N SER A 77 5.02 1.23 14.26
CA SER A 77 5.89 2.23 13.64
C SER A 77 6.51 1.77 12.31
N ALA A 78 6.59 0.46 12.08
CA ALA A 78 7.04 -0.06 10.78
C ALA A 78 6.02 0.19 9.65
N LEU A 79 4.72 0.19 9.97
CA LEU A 79 3.62 0.35 9.01
C LEU A 79 3.24 1.83 8.81
N TYR A 80 3.15 2.60 9.90
CA TYR A 80 2.65 3.99 9.86
C TYR A 80 3.70 5.04 10.23
N GLY A 81 4.92 4.62 10.61
CA GLY A 81 5.99 5.55 10.94
C GLY A 81 6.56 6.22 9.70
N THR A 82 6.81 7.53 9.79
CA THR A 82 7.51 8.28 8.76
C THR A 82 9.03 8.04 8.83
N ARG A 83 9.65 7.83 7.66
CA ARG A 83 11.12 7.77 7.53
C ARG A 83 11.70 9.18 7.70
N LYS A 84 12.77 9.35 8.51
CA LYS A 84 13.61 10.56 8.44
C LYS A 84 14.45 10.51 7.16
N ARG A 85 14.77 11.71 6.64
CA ARG A 85 15.74 11.95 5.55
C ARG A 85 17.17 11.47 5.89
N HIS A 86 17.46 11.18 7.17
CA HIS A 86 18.69 10.53 7.66
C HIS A 86 18.35 9.41 8.68
N GLY A 87 18.47 8.15 8.25
CA GLY A 87 18.88 7.01 9.07
C GLY A 87 17.93 6.33 10.07
N LYS A 88 17.01 7.03 10.76
CA LYS A 88 16.22 6.39 11.86
C LYS A 88 14.71 6.66 11.74
N LYS A 89 13.88 5.61 11.66
CA LYS A 89 12.41 5.72 11.69
C LYS A 89 11.98 6.33 13.03
N ARG A 90 11.15 7.39 13.03
CA ARG A 90 10.57 7.91 14.27
C ARG A 90 9.56 6.89 14.78
N THR A 91 9.71 6.47 16.04
CA THR A 91 8.67 5.75 16.76
C THR A 91 7.40 6.61 16.76
N LEU A 92 6.25 6.00 16.50
CA LEU A 92 4.96 6.67 16.52
C LEU A 92 4.74 7.36 17.86
N THR A 93 4.07 8.51 17.84
CA THR A 93 3.54 9.11 19.06
C THR A 93 2.51 8.16 19.68
N LYS A 94 2.35 8.22 21.01
CA LYS A 94 1.35 7.43 21.74
C LYS A 94 -0.05 7.60 21.14
N SER A 95 -0.43 8.85 20.81
CA SER A 95 -1.72 9.16 20.18
C SER A 95 -1.90 8.51 18.81
N THR A 96 -0.86 8.45 17.98
CA THR A 96 -0.93 7.78 16.68
C THR A 96 -1.05 6.28 16.88
N PHE A 97 -0.27 5.69 17.76
CA PHE A 97 -0.37 4.26 18.09
C PHE A 97 -1.78 3.88 18.59
N GLU A 98 -2.36 4.66 19.51
CA GLU A 98 -3.72 4.40 20.03
C GLU A 98 -4.79 4.45 18.95
N LYS A 99 -4.69 5.38 17.99
CA LYS A 99 -5.64 5.49 16.87
C LYS A 99 -5.55 4.31 15.90
N SER A 100 -4.36 3.76 15.76
CA SER A 100 -4.04 2.84 14.67
C SER A 100 -3.83 1.39 15.14
N ARG A 101 -3.84 1.13 16.45
CA ARG A 101 -3.78 -0.23 17.04
C ARG A 101 -4.90 -1.15 16.57
N TYR A 102 -6.03 -0.58 16.11
CA TYR A 102 -7.17 -1.33 15.59
C TYR A 102 -7.17 -1.45 14.07
N ALA A 103 -6.21 -0.83 13.38
CA ALA A 103 -6.12 -0.92 11.93
C ALA A 103 -5.81 -2.36 11.51
N ARG A 104 -6.50 -2.81 10.47
CA ARG A 104 -6.34 -4.15 9.91
C ARG A 104 -6.35 -4.03 8.38
N PRO A 105 -5.33 -3.39 7.80
CA PRO A 105 -5.32 -3.11 6.37
C PRO A 105 -5.27 -4.40 5.57
N ILE A 106 -5.93 -4.41 4.42
CA ILE A 106 -5.84 -5.50 3.46
C ILE A 106 -4.55 -5.34 2.67
N TYR A 107 -3.85 -6.44 2.48
CA TYR A 107 -2.68 -6.57 1.63
C TYR A 107 -3.11 -6.99 0.22
N TYR A 108 -2.68 -6.19 -0.74
CA TYR A 108 -2.96 -6.34 -2.16
C TYR A 108 -1.65 -6.51 -2.92
N LEU A 109 -1.67 -7.36 -3.94
CA LEU A 109 -0.56 -7.58 -4.87
C LEU A 109 -1.07 -7.45 -6.30
N LEU A 110 -0.35 -6.70 -7.12
CA LEU A 110 -0.56 -6.62 -8.56
C LEU A 110 0.62 -7.29 -9.26
N ASP A 111 0.27 -8.21 -10.16
CA ASP A 111 1.19 -8.80 -11.12
C ASP A 111 1.29 -7.88 -12.34
N ASN A 112 2.46 -7.29 -12.54
CA ASN A 112 2.73 -6.32 -13.60
C ASN A 112 3.82 -6.82 -14.57
N ARG A 113 4.08 -8.14 -14.58
CA ARG A 113 5.16 -8.73 -15.39
C ARG A 113 4.97 -8.53 -16.89
N GLU A 114 3.73 -8.54 -17.37
CA GLU A 114 3.39 -8.29 -18.79
C GLU A 114 3.73 -6.86 -19.28
N HIS A 115 3.97 -5.93 -18.35
CA HIS A 115 4.24 -4.53 -18.65
C HIS A 115 5.64 -4.07 -18.22
N PHE A 116 6.45 -4.99 -17.67
CA PHE A 116 7.80 -4.71 -17.20
C PHE A 116 8.81 -4.45 -18.34
N GLU A 117 8.63 -5.09 -19.50
CA GLU A 117 9.60 -5.04 -20.63
C GLU A 117 9.27 -4.01 -21.72
N LYS A 118 8.35 -3.09 -21.47
CA LYS A 118 8.05 -1.96 -22.39
C LYS A 118 8.96 -0.76 -22.12
#